data_AF-A0A8S8YSW6-F1
#
_entry.id   AF-A0A8S8YSW6-F1
#
_cell.length_a   1.000
_cell.length_b   1.000
_cell.length_c   1.000
_cell.angle_alpha   90.00
_cell.angle_beta   90.00
_cell.angle_gamma   90.00
#
_symmetry.space_group_name_H-M   'P 1'
#
loop_
_entity.id
_entity.type
_entity.pdbx_description
1 polymer ?
#
loop_
_entity_poly.entity_id
_entity_poly.type
_entity_poly.pdbx_seq_one_letter_code
_entity_poly.pdbx_strand_id
1 'polypeptide(L)'
;MAVKMVPSFETFGVVPFQINPHYHPGGIWYRESEDGEFVQHFGETRARRVKEFHESNDTPVIGMYEGSFLRCRDNHYELLGNKAAVLRKGEEPVTHDPGVFLDGELRLV
;
A
#
# COMPACT_ATOMS: atom_id res chain seq x y z
N MET A 1 -22.91 -11.46 2.95
CA MET A 1 -22.77 -10.23 3.75
C MET A 1 -23.22 -9.07 2.86
N ALA A 2 -24.24 -8.31 3.25
CA ALA A 2 -24.65 -7.15 2.46
C ALA A 2 -23.58 -6.06 2.60
N VAL A 3 -23.08 -5.54 1.48
CA VAL A 3 -22.23 -4.35 1.46
C VAL A 3 -23.13 -3.16 1.78
N LYS A 4 -23.26 -2.81 3.06
CA LYS A 4 -23.99 -1.62 3.50
C LYS A 4 -23.03 -0.42 3.44
N MET A 5 -23.49 0.66 2.83
CA MET A 5 -22.73 1.91 2.75
C MET A 5 -22.43 2.42 4.17
N VAL A 6 -21.17 2.76 4.43
CA VAL A 6 -20.70 3.32 5.70
C VAL A 6 -20.99 4.82 5.75
N PRO A 7 -21.38 5.39 6.90
CA PRO A 7 -21.71 6.82 6.99
C PRO A 7 -20.54 7.77 6.67
N SER A 8 -19.29 7.31 6.86
CA SER A 8 -18.06 8.08 6.63
C SER A 8 -16.87 7.14 6.37
N PHE A 9 -15.83 7.66 5.71
CA PHE A 9 -14.52 7.02 5.58
C PHE A 9 -13.49 7.54 6.58
N GLU A 10 -13.88 8.44 7.49
CA GLU A 10 -13.01 8.86 8.59
C GLU A 10 -12.68 7.67 9.50
N THR A 11 -11.42 7.62 9.94
CA THR A 11 -10.87 6.56 10.79
C THR A 11 -10.28 7.17 12.06
N PHE A 12 -9.54 6.37 12.85
CA PHE A 12 -8.97 6.80 14.13
C PHE A 12 -7.86 7.87 14.04
N GLY A 13 -7.26 8.08 12.86
CA GLY A 13 -6.17 9.05 12.70
C GLY A 13 -4.89 8.69 13.48
N VAL A 14 -4.63 7.39 13.70
CA VAL A 14 -3.48 6.90 14.48
C VAL A 14 -2.14 7.11 13.76
N VAL A 15 -2.15 7.13 12.43
CA VAL A 15 -0.97 7.37 11.59
C VAL A 15 -1.27 8.50 10.60
N PRO A 16 -0.26 9.33 10.25
CA PRO A 16 -0.42 10.47 9.33
C PRO A 16 -0.41 10.09 7.84
N PHE A 17 -0.35 8.80 7.53
CA PHE A 17 -0.35 8.26 6.17
C PHE A 17 -1.43 7.18 6.00
N GLN A 18 -1.71 6.83 4.75
CA GLN A 18 -2.62 5.73 4.42
C GLN A 18 -1.86 4.41 4.28
N ILE A 19 -2.47 3.31 4.71
CA ILE A 19 -1.91 1.97 4.56
C ILE A 19 -2.67 1.26 3.44
N ASN A 20 -1.97 0.80 2.41
CA ASN A 20 -2.51 -0.14 1.43
C ASN A 20 -2.00 -1.55 1.77
N PRO A 21 -2.77 -2.37 2.50
CA PRO A 21 -2.36 -3.71 2.86
C PRO A 21 -2.39 -4.65 1.64
N HIS A 22 -1.65 -5.75 1.72
CA HIS A 22 -1.54 -6.76 0.66
C HIS A 22 -1.17 -6.14 -0.69
N TYR A 23 -0.20 -5.22 -0.66
CA TYR A 23 0.23 -4.50 -1.84
C TYR A 23 1.02 -5.41 -2.79
N HIS A 24 0.60 -5.38 -4.06
CA HIS A 24 1.35 -5.92 -5.18
C HIS A 24 1.29 -4.89 -6.32
N PRO A 25 2.44 -4.40 -6.84
CA PRO A 25 2.44 -3.37 -7.87
C PRO A 25 2.09 -3.92 -9.26
N GLY A 26 2.31 -5.21 -9.49
CA GLY A 26 2.16 -5.88 -10.78
C GLY A 26 0.72 -6.28 -11.12
N GLY A 27 0.53 -6.66 -12.38
CA GLY A 27 -0.69 -7.31 -12.86
C GLY A 27 -0.91 -8.64 -12.15
N ILE A 28 -2.18 -8.97 -11.92
CA ILE A 28 -2.56 -10.25 -11.32
C ILE A 28 -2.54 -11.30 -12.42
N TRP A 29 -1.91 -12.43 -12.17
CA TRP A 29 -1.99 -13.61 -13.03
C TRP A 29 -2.84 -14.65 -12.32
N TYR A 30 -3.76 -15.28 -13.05
CA TYR A 30 -4.64 -16.31 -12.52
C TYR A 30 -4.67 -17.52 -13.45
N ARG A 31 -5.05 -18.67 -12.91
CA ARG A 31 -5.34 -19.88 -13.68
C ARG A 31 -6.71 -20.42 -13.22
N GLU A 32 -7.52 -20.89 -14.14
CA GLU A 32 -8.86 -21.39 -13.81
C GLU A 32 -8.85 -22.81 -13.23
N SER A 33 -7.85 -23.62 -13.60
CA SER A 33 -7.61 -24.96 -13.08
C SER A 33 -6.13 -25.13 -12.69
N GLU A 34 -5.83 -26.10 -11.81
CA GLU A 34 -4.44 -26.36 -11.40
C GLU A 34 -3.52 -26.68 -12.59
N ASP A 35 -4.04 -27.37 -13.61
CA ASP A 35 -3.31 -27.73 -14.83
C ASP A 35 -3.42 -26.67 -15.94
N GLY A 36 -4.09 -25.54 -15.68
CA GLY A 36 -4.32 -24.47 -16.66
C GLY A 36 -3.14 -23.51 -16.82
N GLU A 37 -3.13 -22.78 -17.94
CA GLU A 37 -2.16 -21.72 -18.19
C GLU A 37 -2.44 -20.48 -17.31
N PHE A 38 -1.37 -19.75 -16.96
CA PHE A 38 -1.51 -18.45 -16.30
C PHE A 38 -1.96 -17.39 -17.31
N VAL A 39 -3.12 -16.81 -17.04
CA VAL A 39 -3.70 -15.71 -17.82
C VAL A 39 -3.53 -14.40 -17.06
N GLN A 40 -3.13 -13.34 -17.77
CA GLN A 40 -3.03 -12.02 -17.19
C GLN A 40 -4.42 -11.41 -16.98
N HIS A 41 -4.70 -10.95 -15.78
CA HIS A 41 -5.86 -10.14 -15.48
C HIS A 41 -5.61 -8.69 -15.90
N PHE A 42 -6.46 -8.16 -16.79
CA PHE A 42 -6.33 -6.80 -17.36
C PHE A 42 -6.97 -5.69 -16.51
N GLY A 43 -7.28 -5.98 -15.25
CA GLY A 43 -7.72 -4.96 -14.29
C GLY A 43 -6.61 -3.97 -13.92
N GLU A 44 -6.99 -2.89 -13.24
CA GLU A 44 -6.07 -1.86 -12.78
C GLU A 44 -5.08 -2.39 -11.74
N THR A 45 -3.83 -1.92 -11.81
CA THR A 45 -2.82 -2.23 -10.79
C THR A 45 -3.08 -1.44 -9.51
N ARG A 46 -2.57 -1.93 -8.37
CA ARG A 46 -2.64 -1.18 -7.11
C ARG A 46 -1.93 0.16 -7.22
N ALA A 47 -0.79 0.21 -7.91
CA ALA A 47 -0.07 1.45 -8.18
C ALA A 47 -0.94 2.49 -8.91
N ARG A 48 -1.70 2.07 -9.93
CA ARG A 48 -2.59 2.98 -10.67
C ARG A 48 -3.73 3.51 -9.80
N ARG A 49 -4.37 2.66 -8.99
CA ARG A 49 -5.44 3.10 -8.07
C ARG A 49 -4.95 4.07 -7.01
N VAL A 50 -3.73 3.87 -6.50
CA VAL A 50 -3.12 4.83 -5.57
C VAL A 50 -2.78 6.14 -6.28
N LYS A 51 -2.34 6.10 -7.54
CA LYS A 51 -2.14 7.31 -8.35
C LYS A 51 -3.45 8.10 -8.54
N GLU A 52 -4.55 7.42 -8.82
CA GLU A 52 -5.89 8.02 -8.91
C GLU A 52 -6.32 8.63 -7.55
N PHE A 53 -6.06 7.94 -6.43
CA PHE A 53 -6.25 8.53 -5.09
C PHE A 53 -5.47 9.84 -4.91
N HIS A 54 -4.22 9.89 -5.40
CA HIS A 54 -3.37 11.08 -5.35
C HIS A 54 -3.81 12.23 -6.28
N GLU A 55 -4.77 12.02 -7.19
CA GLU A 55 -5.36 13.11 -7.96
C GLU A 55 -6.19 14.04 -7.07
N SER A 56 -6.84 13.48 -6.04
CA SER A 56 -7.71 14.24 -5.11
C SER A 56 -7.16 14.38 -3.69
N ASN A 57 -6.13 13.61 -3.33
CA ASN A 57 -5.59 13.55 -1.97
C ASN A 57 -4.07 13.71 -1.96
N ASP A 58 -3.53 14.41 -0.97
CA ASP A 58 -2.07 14.59 -0.84
C ASP A 58 -1.44 13.64 0.18
N THR A 59 -2.25 12.89 0.95
CA THR A 59 -1.78 11.98 1.99
C THR A 59 -0.86 10.89 1.41
N PRO A 60 0.35 10.70 1.95
CA PRO A 60 1.24 9.61 1.55
C PRO A 60 0.60 8.24 1.75
N VAL A 61 0.94 7.28 0.90
CA VAL A 61 0.44 5.89 0.98
C VAL A 61 1.61 4.94 1.11
N ILE A 62 1.56 4.04 2.10
CA ILE A 62 2.49 2.91 2.21
C ILE A 62 1.80 1.61 1.75
N GLY A 63 2.29 1.05 0.65
CA GLY A 63 1.92 -0.25 0.12
C GLY A 63 2.67 -1.37 0.83
N MET A 64 1.99 -2.06 1.74
CA MET A 64 2.56 -3.12 2.58
C MET A 64 2.50 -4.46 1.85
N TYR A 65 3.65 -5.02 1.48
CA TYR A 65 3.70 -6.39 0.94
C TYR A 65 3.29 -7.39 2.02
N GLU A 66 2.83 -8.58 1.63
CA GLU A 66 2.45 -9.60 2.61
C GLU A 66 3.63 -9.96 3.52
N GLY A 67 3.35 -10.02 4.82
CA GLY A 67 4.36 -10.24 5.86
C GLY A 67 5.11 -8.98 6.31
N SER A 68 4.86 -7.80 5.74
CA SER A 68 5.39 -6.55 6.30
C SER A 68 4.49 -5.98 7.39
N PHE A 69 5.12 -5.28 8.34
CA PHE A 69 4.44 -4.54 9.39
C PHE A 69 5.29 -3.35 9.84
N LEU A 70 4.65 -2.34 10.42
CA LEU A 70 5.32 -1.17 10.97
C LEU A 70 5.35 -1.22 12.49
N ARG A 71 6.51 -0.94 13.07
CA ARG A 71 6.65 -0.68 14.51
C ARG A 71 6.84 0.82 14.72
N CYS A 72 5.87 1.45 15.40
CA CYS A 72 5.94 2.87 15.74
C CYS A 72 6.66 3.07 17.09
N ARG A 73 7.65 3.97 17.14
CA ARG A 73 8.30 4.47 18.35
C ARG A 73 8.62 5.95 18.17
N ASP A 74 8.16 6.80 19.08
CA ASP A 74 8.43 8.25 19.07
C ASP A 74 8.17 8.91 17.70
N ASN A 75 7.03 8.58 17.08
CA ASN A 75 6.61 9.04 15.74
C ASN A 75 7.52 8.62 14.57
N HIS A 76 8.41 7.64 14.78
CA HIS A 76 9.17 6.97 13.75
C HIS A 76 8.62 5.58 13.50
N TYR A 77 8.59 5.16 12.25
CA TYR A 77 7.98 3.93 11.80
C TYR A 77 9.06 3.01 11.22
N GLU A 78 9.41 1.98 11.97
CA GLU A 78 10.36 0.96 11.52
C GLU A 78 9.63 -0.08 10.67
N LEU A 79 10.11 -0.28 9.45
CA LEU A 79 9.60 -1.32 8.56
C LEU A 79 10.21 -2.67 8.91
N LEU A 80 9.37 -3.67 9.15
CA LEU A 80 9.80 -5.00 9.58
C LEU A 80 9.14 -6.09 8.75
N GLY A 81 9.74 -7.29 8.78
CA GLY A 81 9.21 -8.51 8.18
C GLY A 81 9.46 -8.62 6.67
N ASN A 82 8.98 -7.66 5.89
CA ASN A 82 9.12 -7.64 4.44
C ASN A 82 9.18 -6.18 3.93
N LYS A 83 9.38 -6.01 2.62
CA LYS A 83 9.46 -4.71 1.95
C LYS A 83 8.12 -3.97 1.94
N ALA A 84 8.18 -2.66 1.71
CA ALA A 84 7.01 -1.81 1.49
C ALA A 84 7.29 -0.78 0.40
N ALA A 85 6.28 -0.46 -0.39
CA ALA A 85 6.34 0.61 -1.37
C ALA A 85 5.80 1.90 -0.76
N VAL A 86 6.56 2.99 -0.85
CA VAL A 86 6.11 4.32 -0.50
C VAL A 86 5.66 5.03 -1.77
N LEU A 87 4.43 5.54 -1.75
CA LEU A 87 3.80 6.27 -2.84
C LEU A 87 3.44 7.66 -2.33
N ARG A 88 3.98 8.69 -3.01
CA ARG A 88 3.69 10.09 -2.75
C ARG A 88 3.20 10.75 -4.02
N LYS A 89 2.33 11.75 -3.88
CA LYS A 89 1.77 12.48 -5.02
C LYS A 89 2.88 13.15 -5.83
N GLY A 90 2.87 12.91 -7.14
CA GLY A 90 3.84 13.51 -8.07
C GLY A 90 5.24 12.88 -8.03
N GLU A 91 5.43 11.81 -7.26
CA GLU A 91 6.71 11.09 -7.18
C GLU A 91 6.56 9.66 -7.74
N GLU A 92 7.67 9.12 -8.25
CA GLU A 92 7.72 7.69 -8.59
C GLU A 92 7.75 6.84 -7.32
N PRO A 93 6.98 5.74 -7.25
CA PRO A 93 6.97 4.84 -6.09
C PRO A 93 8.36 4.28 -5.77
N VAL A 94 8.75 4.32 -4.49
CA VAL A 94 10.02 3.76 -4.02
C VAL A 94 9.75 2.58 -3.11
N THR A 95 10.39 1.44 -3.37
CA THR A 95 10.29 0.26 -2.49
C THR A 95 11.48 0.25 -1.54
N HIS A 96 11.19 0.08 -0.25
CA HIS A 96 12.20 -0.05 0.80
C HIS A 96 12.18 -1.48 1.37
N ASP A 97 13.37 -2.02 1.63
CA ASP A 97 13.57 -3.26 2.36
C ASP A 97 13.33 -3.08 3.87
N PRO A 98 13.02 -4.16 4.61
CA PRO A 98 12.86 -4.08 6.06
C PRO A 98 14.15 -3.61 6.75
N GLY A 99 14.00 -2.94 7.88
CA GLY A 99 15.08 -2.33 8.67
C GLY A 99 15.21 -0.81 8.49
N VAL A 100 14.48 -0.21 7.56
CA VAL A 100 14.42 1.24 7.41
C VAL A 100 13.51 1.89 8.46
N PHE A 101 13.81 3.14 8.80
CA PHE A 101 12.98 4.00 9.62
C PHE A 101 12.37 5.10 8.75
N LEU A 102 11.08 5.34 8.95
CA LEU A 102 10.31 6.33 8.21
C LEU A 102 9.72 7.38 9.16
N ASP A 103 9.63 8.63 8.71
CA ASP A 103 8.86 9.68 9.38
C ASP A 103 7.36 9.62 9.02
N GLY A 104 6.58 10.60 9.50
CA GLY A 104 5.15 10.72 9.19
C GLY A 104 4.82 11.01 7.71
N GLU A 105 5.80 11.51 6.95
CA GLU A 105 5.69 11.76 5.50
C GLU A 105 6.22 10.57 4.67
N LEU A 106 6.52 9.45 5.34
CA LEU A 106 7.13 8.25 4.76
C LEU A 106 8.51 8.51 4.11
N ARG A 107 9.30 9.41 4.68
CA ARG A 107 10.69 9.67 4.27
C ARG A 107 11.66 8.93 5.20
N LEU A 108 12.79 8.48 4.65
CA LEU A 108 13.85 7.85 5.42
C LEU A 108 14.45 8.82 6.43
N VAL A 109 14.74 8.30 7.63
CA VAL A 109 15.39 9.01 8.75
C VAL A 109 16.58 8.23 9.30
#